data_AF-A0A7K5AQB9-F1
#
_entry.id   AF-A0A7K5AQB9-F1
#
_cell.length_a   1.000
_cell.length_b   1.000
_cell.length_c   1.000
_cell.angle_alpha   90.00
_cell.angle_beta   90.00
_cell.angle_gamma   90.00
#
_symmetry.space_group_name_H-M   'P 1'
#
loop_
_entity.id
_entity.type
_entity.pdbx_description
1 polymer ?
#
loop_
_entity_poly.entity_id
_entity_poly.type
_entity_poly.pdbx_seq_one_letter_code
_entity_poly.pdbx_strand_id
1 'polypeptide(L)'
;IDFDLILENIKYLNLLAGEGISQIEHTLQGARLRQPEPLPLTLYKNGIIMCNGAFRPYQDPSTQQCLQDIMDGYFPSELQPRYPDGI
;
A
#
# COMPACT_ATOMS: atom_id res chain seq x y z
N ILE A 1 -10.63 14.61 -6.67
CA ILE A 1 -9.71 13.74 -5.93
C ILE A 1 -9.15 14.59 -4.80
N ASP A 2 -9.44 14.20 -3.57
CA ASP A 2 -8.96 14.88 -2.37
C ASP A 2 -7.60 14.27 -1.98
N PHE A 3 -6.52 15.00 -2.26
CA PHE A 3 -5.17 14.51 -2.00
C PHE A 3 -4.81 14.55 -0.51
N ASP A 4 -5.44 15.45 0.25
CA ASP A 4 -5.19 15.57 1.68
C ASP A 4 -5.79 14.35 2.40
N LEU A 5 -7.02 13.98 2.06
CA LEU A 5 -7.67 12.77 2.56
C LEU A 5 -6.89 11.49 2.19
N ILE A 6 -6.43 11.38 0.95
CA ILE A 6 -5.62 10.24 0.50
C ILE A 6 -4.34 10.15 1.34
N LEU A 7 -3.64 11.26 1.56
CA LEU A 7 -2.40 11.26 2.32
C LEU A 7 -2.62 10.93 3.79
N GLU A 8 -3.73 11.39 4.38
CA GLU A 8 -4.13 11.05 5.75
C GLU A 8 -4.40 9.55 5.88
N ASN A 9 -5.21 8.98 4.98
CA ASN A 9 -5.53 7.56 5.02
C ASN A 9 -4.31 6.68 4.75
N ILE A 10 -3.40 7.07 3.85
CA ILE A 10 -2.15 6.32 3.62
C ILE A 10 -1.31 6.27 4.90
N LYS A 11 -1.20 7.38 5.64
CA LYS A 11 -0.49 7.38 6.94
C LYS A 11 -1.15 6.42 7.93
N TYR A 12 -2.47 6.46 8.02
CA TYR A 12 -3.22 5.55 8.90
C TYR A 12 -3.04 4.08 8.50
N LEU A 13 -3.13 3.77 7.20
CA LEU A 13 -2.94 2.42 6.67
C LEU A 13 -1.53 1.89 6.90
N ASN A 14 -0.50 2.73 6.75
CA ASN A 14 0.88 2.35 7.06
C ASN A 14 1.06 1.99 8.54
N LEU A 15 0.44 2.75 9.44
CA LEU A 15 0.45 2.43 10.87
C LEU A 15 -0.22 1.07 11.14
N LEU A 16 -1.35 0.77 10.47
CA LEU A 16 -2.02 -0.52 10.57
C LEU A 16 -1.19 -1.68 10.03
N ALA A 17 -0.45 -1.46 8.93
CA ALA A 17 0.48 -2.42 8.34
C ALA A 17 1.76 -2.64 9.19
N GLY A 18 1.87 -1.97 10.34
CA GLY A 18 2.99 -2.14 11.25
C GLY A 18 4.22 -1.34 10.84
N GLU A 19 4.05 -0.15 10.26
CA GLU A 19 5.14 0.81 10.08
C GLU A 19 5.90 0.99 11.40
N GLY A 20 7.21 0.72 11.37
CA GLY A 20 8.09 0.80 12.56
C GLY A 20 8.09 -0.46 13.45
N ILE A 21 7.26 -1.46 13.18
CA ILE A 21 7.27 -2.75 13.89
C ILE A 21 8.26 -3.70 13.21
N SER A 22 9.16 -4.27 14.00
CA SER A 22 10.06 -5.33 13.51
C SER A 22 9.43 -6.70 13.76
N GLN A 23 9.25 -7.47 12.71
CA GLN A 23 8.76 -8.85 12.78
C GLN A 23 9.93 -9.81 13.01
N ILE A 24 9.67 -10.88 13.77
CA ILE A 24 10.67 -11.92 14.03
C ILE A 24 10.58 -12.95 12.89
N GLU A 25 11.64 -13.06 12.10
CA GLU A 25 11.79 -14.11 11.10
C GLU A 25 12.72 -15.20 11.63
N HIS A 26 12.17 -16.41 11.79
CA HIS A 26 12.96 -17.57 12.19
C HIS A 26 13.79 -18.07 11.00
N THR A 27 15.10 -18.14 11.18
CA THR A 27 16.08 -18.66 10.23
C THR A 27 16.66 -19.98 10.75
N LEU A 28 17.31 -20.75 9.87
CA LEU A 28 17.94 -22.03 10.25
C LEU A 28 19.02 -21.89 11.34
N GLN A 29 19.56 -20.68 11.57
CA GLN A 29 20.59 -20.40 12.57
C GLN A 29 20.09 -19.57 13.78
N GLY A 30 18.79 -19.26 13.87
CA GLY A 30 18.26 -18.43 14.96
C GLY A 30 17.08 -17.57 14.52
N ALA A 31 16.94 -16.36 15.05
CA ALA A 31 15.89 -15.43 14.67
C ALA A 31 16.49 -14.08 14.27
N ARG A 32 15.93 -13.44 13.23
CA ARG A 32 16.28 -12.06 12.84
C ARG A 32 15.08 -11.15 12.96
N LEU A 33 15.31 -9.91 13.38
CA LEU A 33 14.33 -8.85 13.28
C LEU A 33 14.35 -8.31 11.85
N ARG A 34 13.21 -8.36 11.17
CA ARG A 34 13.00 -7.83 9.83
C ARG A 34 11.89 -6.80 9.85
N GLN A 35 12.16 -5.68 9.21
CA GLN A 35 11.12 -4.71 8.89
C GLN A 35 10.44 -5.16 7.59
N PRO A 36 9.10 -5.14 7.53
CA PRO A 36 8.36 -5.38 6.30
C PRO A 36 8.82 -4.42 5.20
N GLU A 37 8.92 -4.90 3.96
CA GLU A 37 9.28 -4.05 2.83
C GLU A 37 8.05 -3.19 2.45
N PRO A 38 8.17 -1.84 2.43
CA PRO A 38 7.05 -0.97 2.12
C PRO A 38 6.68 -1.09 0.65
N LEU A 39 5.39 -0.95 0.35
CA LEU A 39 4.88 -0.94 -1.01
C LEU A 39 4.97 0.48 -1.59
N PRO A 40 5.78 0.72 -2.64
CA PRO A 40 5.95 2.07 -3.16
C PRO A 40 4.69 2.52 -3.91
N LEU A 41 4.14 3.66 -3.52
CA LEU A 41 3.02 4.31 -4.19
C LEU A 41 3.41 5.76 -4.49
N THR A 42 3.36 6.15 -5.76
CA THR A 42 3.65 7.52 -6.21
C THR A 42 2.39 8.15 -6.77
N LEU A 43 2.00 9.30 -6.21
CA LEU A 43 0.87 10.09 -6.65
C LEU A 43 1.33 11.22 -7.59
N TYR A 44 0.68 11.29 -8.76
CA TYR A 44 0.83 12.38 -9.72
C TYR A 44 -0.47 13.14 -9.85
N LYS A 45 -0.43 14.35 -10.39
CA LYS A 45 -1.65 15.14 -10.62
C LYS A 45 -2.67 14.45 -11.54
N ASN A 46 -2.22 13.57 -12.42
CA ASN A 46 -3.03 12.91 -13.45
C ASN A 46 -3.11 11.38 -13.31
N GLY A 47 -2.48 10.79 -12.30
CA GLY A 47 -2.41 9.34 -12.17
C GLY A 47 -1.57 8.87 -10.99
N ILE A 48 -1.35 7.57 -10.92
CA ILE A 48 -0.50 6.93 -9.91
C ILE A 48 0.43 5.90 -10.54
N ILE A 49 1.54 5.64 -9.86
CA ILE A 49 2.35 4.44 -10.05
C ILE A 49 2.29 3.66 -8.74
N MET A 50 1.96 2.37 -8.82
CA MET A 50 1.92 1.48 -7.68
C MET A 50 2.90 0.32 -7.89
N CYS A 51 3.66 0.00 -6.85
CA CYS A 51 4.75 -0.98 -6.89
C CYS A 51 5.74 -0.64 -8.02
N ASN A 52 6.21 -1.68 -8.73
CA ASN A 52 7.01 -1.56 -9.94
C ASN A 52 6.12 -1.63 -11.20
N GLY A 53 4.88 -1.13 -11.10
CA GLY A 53 3.88 -1.15 -12.18
C GLY A 53 4.03 0.01 -13.16
N ALA A 54 3.23 -0.03 -14.22
CA ALA A 54 3.12 1.07 -15.17
C ALA A 54 2.39 2.27 -14.55
N PHE A 55 2.58 3.45 -15.15
CA PHE A 55 1.78 4.63 -14.83
C PHE A 55 0.31 4.39 -15.19
N ARG A 56 -0.58 4.67 -14.24
CA ARG A 56 -2.03 4.49 -14.40
C ARG A 56 -2.75 5.83 -14.30
N PRO A 57 -3.42 6.29 -15.36
CA PRO A 57 -4.14 7.55 -15.34
C PRO A 57 -5.43 7.44 -14.52
N TYR A 58 -5.86 8.56 -13.92
CA TYR A 58 -7.10 8.59 -13.16
C TYR A 58 -8.36 8.32 -13.99
N GLN A 59 -8.30 8.38 -15.31
CA GLN A 59 -9.45 8.03 -16.15
C GLN A 59 -9.73 6.51 -16.18
N ASP A 60 -8.77 5.69 -15.78
CA ASP A 60 -8.91 4.24 -15.82
C ASP A 60 -9.77 3.74 -14.63
N PRO A 61 -10.82 2.94 -14.85
CA PRO A 61 -11.72 2.50 -13.78
C PRO A 61 -11.01 1.74 -12.65
N SER A 62 -9.98 0.95 -13.01
CA SER A 62 -9.15 0.21 -12.04
C SER A 62 -8.46 1.16 -11.05
N THR A 63 -7.98 2.30 -11.56
CA THR A 63 -7.27 3.31 -10.77
C THR A 63 -8.22 4.08 -9.88
N GLN A 64 -9.43 4.38 -10.37
CA GLN A 64 -10.48 5.01 -9.55
C GLN A 64 -10.87 4.11 -8.38
N GLN A 65 -11.06 2.81 -8.61
CA GLN A 65 -11.38 1.87 -7.53
C GLN A 65 -10.24 1.79 -6.50
N CYS A 66 -9.00 1.68 -6.95
CA CYS A 66 -7.83 1.67 -6.07
C CYS A 66 -7.77 2.93 -5.18
N LEU A 67 -8.01 4.12 -5.74
CA LEU A 67 -8.06 5.35 -4.95
C LEU A 67 -9.26 5.41 -4.02
N GLN A 68 -10.43 4.93 -4.45
CA GLN A 68 -11.63 4.90 -3.64
C GLN A 68 -11.42 4.02 -2.39
N ASP A 69 -10.84 2.83 -2.56
CA ASP A 69 -10.49 1.94 -1.46
C ASP A 69 -9.62 2.67 -0.42
N ILE A 70 -8.60 3.42 -0.87
CA ILE A 70 -7.73 4.23 0.00
C ILE A 70 -8.51 5.38 0.66
N MET A 71 -9.36 6.09 -0.08
CA MET A 71 -10.18 7.18 0.45
C MET A 71 -11.20 6.70 1.50
N ASP A 72 -11.65 5.46 1.39
CA ASP A 72 -12.52 4.81 2.37
C ASP A 72 -11.74 4.23 3.56
N GLY A 73 -10.41 4.34 3.56
CA GLY A 73 -9.54 3.87 4.65
C GLY A 73 -9.25 2.37 4.58
N TYR A 74 -9.36 1.76 3.41
CA TYR A 74 -9.07 0.36 3.15
C TYR A 74 -7.81 0.20 2.29
N PHE A 75 -7.16 -0.97 2.40
CA PHE A 75 -6.13 -1.37 1.45
C PHE A 75 -6.77 -1.66 0.09
N PRO A 76 -6.15 -1.22 -1.03
CA PRO A 76 -6.65 -1.51 -2.37
C PRO A 76 -6.93 -3.00 -2.57
N SER A 77 -8.14 -3.31 -3.01
CA SER A 77 -8.61 -4.68 -3.28
C SER A 77 -7.71 -5.42 -4.28
N GLU A 78 -7.10 -4.69 -5.21
CA GLU A 78 -6.14 -5.21 -6.19
C GLU A 78 -4.87 -5.81 -5.58
N LEU A 79 -4.57 -5.53 -4.31
CA LEU A 79 -3.41 -6.10 -3.62
C LEU A 79 -3.70 -7.49 -3.03
N GLN A 80 -4.96 -7.85 -2.79
CA GLN A 80 -5.34 -9.13 -2.17
C GLN A 80 -4.78 -10.36 -2.92
N PRO A 81 -4.81 -10.44 -4.26
CA PRO A 81 -4.25 -11.59 -4.97
C PRO A 81 -2.72 -11.73 -4.79
N ARG A 82 -2.03 -10.62 -4.51
CA ARG A 82 -0.58 -10.57 -4.32
C ARG A 82 -0.17 -10.76 -2.86
N TYR A 83 -1.05 -10.41 -1.93
CA TYR A 83 -0.85 -10.47 -0.49
C TYR A 83 -2.03 -11.19 0.18
N PRO A 84 -2.18 -12.51 -0.03
CA PRO A 84 -3.33 -13.27 0.48
C PRO A 84 -3.35 -13.35 2.02
N ASP A 85 -2.18 -13.28 2.65
CA ASP A 85 -2.01 -13.31 4.10
C ASP A 85 -2.14 -11.91 4.75
N GLY A 86 -2.49 -10.89 3.97
CA GLY A 86 -2.57 -9.49 4.41
C GLY A 86 -1.33 -8.66 4.07
N ILE A 87 -1.46 -7.35 4.29
CA ILE A 87 -0.38 -6.36 4.17
C ILE A 87 0.10 -5.96 5.56
#